data_AF-A0A2S1JY61-F1
#
_entry.id   AF-A0A2S1JY61-F1
#
_cell.length_a   1.000
_cell.length_b   1.000
_cell.length_c   1.000
_cell.angle_alpha   90.00
_cell.angle_beta   90.00
_cell.angle_gamma   90.00
#
_symmetry.space_group_name_H-M   'P 1'
#
loop_
_entity.id
_entity.type
_entity.pdbx_description
1 polymer ?
#
loop_
_entity_poly.entity_id
_entity_poly.type
_entity_poly.pdbx_seq_one_letter_code
_entity_poly.pdbx_strand_id
1 'polypeptide(L)'
;MLSLSYFLGQKRRDPATDEPFESGIVSQGNARLRLSVAYYLVAILFIVFDLEAIYLFSWSVAFYETGLLGFIEATVFIVILLVGLIYLWRLGALDWGGYQKSLDKRQKHR
;
A
#
# COMPACT_ATOMS: atom_id res chain seq x y z
N MET A 1 24.72 -16.69 -6.03
CA MET A 1 24.42 -16.74 -7.47
C MET A 1 24.69 -15.41 -8.18
N LEU A 2 24.32 -14.24 -7.62
CA LEU A 2 24.70 -12.94 -8.21
C LEU A 2 26.23 -12.76 -8.38
N SER A 3 27.02 -13.17 -7.39
CA SER A 3 28.49 -13.00 -7.43
C SER A 3 29.13 -13.78 -8.59
N LEU A 4 28.75 -15.05 -8.77
CA LEU A 4 29.25 -15.89 -9.86
C LEU A 4 28.84 -15.33 -11.24
N SER A 5 27.59 -14.86 -11.36
CA SER A 5 27.08 -14.25 -12.59
C SER A 5 27.75 -12.92 -12.93
N TYR A 6 28.16 -12.13 -11.93
CA TYR A 6 28.87 -10.87 -12.18
C TYR A 6 30.30 -11.11 -12.71
N PHE A 7 30.96 -12.17 -12.24
CA PHE A 7 32.33 -12.51 -12.66
C PHE A 7 32.40 -13.29 -13.99
N LEU A 8 31.48 -14.23 -14.23
CA LEU A 8 31.45 -15.03 -15.46
C LEU A 8 30.61 -14.39 -16.57
N GLY A 9 29.75 -13.41 -16.25
CA GLY A 9 28.85 -12.77 -17.21
C GLY A 9 29.57 -11.81 -18.16
N GLN A 10 29.25 -11.90 -19.45
CA GLN A 10 29.81 -11.03 -20.48
C GLN A 10 29.29 -9.59 -20.29
N LYS A 11 30.19 -8.64 -20.01
CA LYS A 11 29.86 -7.21 -19.94
C LYS A 11 29.88 -6.58 -21.34
N ARG A 12 28.71 -6.44 -21.96
CA ARG A 12 28.52 -5.54 -23.11
C ARG A 12 28.11 -4.16 -22.61
N ARG A 13 28.76 -3.11 -23.12
CA ARG A 13 28.47 -1.71 -22.81
C ARG A 13 28.19 -0.98 -24.12
N ASP A 14 27.01 -1.18 -24.67
CA ASP A 14 26.50 -0.36 -25.76
C ASP A 14 25.83 0.89 -25.17
N PRO A 15 25.89 2.07 -25.81
CA PRO A 15 25.30 3.30 -25.29
C PRO A 15 23.82 3.19 -24.88
N ALA A 16 23.03 2.39 -25.61
CA ALA A 16 21.63 2.15 -25.33
C ALA A 16 21.37 1.13 -24.19
N THR A 17 22.41 0.50 -23.63
CA THR A 17 22.25 -0.51 -22.55
C THR A 17 21.85 0.14 -21.23
N ASP A 18 22.31 1.37 -20.99
CA ASP A 18 22.08 2.13 -19.77
C ASP A 18 20.88 3.09 -19.87
N GLU A 19 20.15 3.06 -20.99
CA GLU A 19 18.97 3.92 -21.22
C GLU A 19 17.67 3.23 -20.80
N PRO A 20 16.69 3.96 -20.21
CA PRO A 20 15.37 3.41 -19.92
C PRO A 20 14.66 2.90 -21.17
N PHE A 21 14.05 1.72 -21.08
CA PHE A 21 13.27 1.17 -22.18
C PHE A 21 11.97 1.94 -22.38
N GLU A 22 11.83 2.62 -23.51
CA GLU A 22 10.58 3.28 -23.93
C GLU A 22 10.07 2.75 -25.29
N SER A 23 10.09 1.44 -25.54
CA SER A 23 9.57 0.84 -26.79
C SER A 23 10.19 1.41 -28.08
N GLY A 24 11.46 1.83 -28.03
CA GLY A 24 12.23 2.31 -29.19
C GLY A 24 12.22 3.83 -29.41
N ILE A 25 11.62 4.62 -28.50
CA ILE A 25 11.79 6.07 -28.47
C ILE A 25 12.82 6.48 -27.41
N VAL A 26 13.43 7.65 -27.61
CA VAL A 26 14.30 8.27 -26.59
C VAL A 26 13.45 8.73 -25.41
N SER A 27 13.93 8.46 -24.19
CA SER A 27 13.20 8.84 -22.97
C SER A 27 13.12 10.35 -22.84
N GLN A 28 11.92 10.90 -22.98
CA GLN A 28 11.67 12.34 -23.01
C GLN A 28 10.58 12.69 -21.98
N GLY A 29 10.96 13.38 -20.91
CA GLY A 29 10.00 13.86 -19.91
C GLY A 29 10.58 13.96 -18.51
N ASN A 30 9.74 14.41 -17.58
CA ASN A 30 10.05 14.38 -16.15
C ASN A 30 9.49 13.09 -15.54
N ALA A 31 10.32 12.33 -14.80
CA ALA A 31 9.93 11.11 -14.07
C ALA A 31 9.00 11.37 -12.86
N ARG A 32 8.32 12.52 -12.81
CA ARG A 32 7.41 12.90 -11.71
C ARG A 32 6.00 12.44 -12.02
N LEU A 33 5.70 11.20 -11.67
CA LEU A 33 4.35 10.66 -11.74
C LEU A 33 3.52 11.18 -10.56
N ARG A 34 2.28 11.62 -10.83
CA ARG A 34 1.29 11.91 -9.79
C ARG A 34 0.71 10.58 -9.30
N LEU A 35 1.31 10.02 -8.27
CA LEU A 35 0.76 8.86 -7.58
C LEU A 35 -0.56 9.24 -6.92
N SER A 36 -1.57 8.37 -7.03
CA SER A 36 -2.88 8.61 -6.43
C SER A 36 -2.80 8.50 -4.89
N VAL A 37 -3.57 9.34 -4.19
CA VAL A 37 -3.63 9.35 -2.72
C VAL A 37 -4.10 8.00 -2.15
N ALA A 38 -4.85 7.24 -2.95
CA ALA A 38 -5.23 5.85 -2.73
C ALA A 38 -4.08 4.97 -2.20
N TYR A 39 -2.90 5.01 -2.83
CA TYR A 39 -1.75 4.20 -2.40
C TYR A 39 -1.26 4.58 -0.99
N TYR A 40 -1.33 5.87 -0.65
CA TYR A 40 -0.93 6.36 0.67
C TYR A 40 -1.91 5.94 1.76
N LEU A 41 -3.22 5.99 1.49
CA LEU A 41 -4.25 5.57 2.45
C LEU A 41 -4.15 4.08 2.79
N VAL A 42 -3.90 3.24 1.79
CA VAL A 42 -3.67 1.80 2.02
C VAL A 42 -2.36 1.56 2.78
N ALA A 43 -1.30 2.33 2.50
CA ALA A 43 -0.05 2.21 3.24
C ALA A 43 -0.21 2.56 4.72
N ILE A 44 -0.91 3.65 5.07
CA ILE A 44 -1.18 3.99 6.47
C ILE A 44 -2.05 2.92 7.14
N LEU A 45 -3.13 2.49 6.48
CA LEU A 45 -4.02 1.46 7.02
C LEU A 45 -3.26 0.16 7.29
N PHE A 46 -2.34 -0.22 6.40
CA PHE A 46 -1.47 -1.37 6.57
C PHE A 46 -0.57 -1.23 7.81
N ILE A 47 0.08 -0.07 7.98
CA ILE A 47 0.95 0.19 9.14
C ILE A 47 0.15 0.09 10.45
N VAL A 48 -1.03 0.70 10.51
CA VAL A 48 -1.88 0.65 11.71
C VAL A 48 -2.33 -0.78 11.99
N PHE A 49 -2.81 -1.50 10.98
CA PHE A 49 -3.25 -2.89 11.14
C PHE A 49 -2.12 -3.83 11.57
N ASP A 50 -0.91 -3.65 11.02
CA ASP A 50 0.27 -4.44 11.38
C ASP A 50 0.73 -4.20 12.84
N LEU A 51 0.72 -2.93 13.27
CA LEU A 51 1.01 -2.55 14.64
C LEU A 51 -0.01 -3.14 15.63
N GLU A 52 -1.28 -3.17 15.26
CA GLU A 52 -2.34 -3.76 16.07
C GLU A 52 -2.25 -5.28 16.15
N ALA A 53 -1.81 -5.94 15.07
CA ALA A 53 -1.52 -7.37 15.08
C ALA A 53 -0.41 -7.73 16.07
N ILE A 54 0.64 -6.91 16.19
CA ILE A 54 1.69 -7.07 17.21
C ILE A 54 1.12 -6.95 18.64
N TYR A 55 0.21 -6.01 18.88
CA TYR A 55 -0.45 -5.88 20.19
C TYR A 55 -1.32 -7.08 20.52
N LEU A 56 -2.14 -7.54 19.57
CA LEU A 56 -2.95 -8.74 19.73
C LEU A 56 -2.10 -9.99 19.94
N PHE A 57 -0.95 -10.09 19.26
CA PHE A 57 0.00 -11.18 19.46
C PHE A 57 0.59 -11.16 20.87
N SER A 58 1.00 -9.98 21.35
CA SER A 58 1.56 -9.81 22.69
C SER A 58 0.53 -10.15 23.78
N TRP A 59 -0.73 -9.72 23.61
CA TRP A 59 -1.83 -10.13 24.47
C TRP A 59 -2.11 -11.64 24.40
N SER A 60 -2.08 -12.24 23.20
CA SER A 60 -2.29 -13.67 22.99
C SER A 60 -1.27 -14.52 23.75
N VAL A 61 0.00 -14.10 23.79
CA VAL A 61 1.04 -14.78 24.59
C VAL A 61 0.72 -14.73 26.10
N ALA A 62 0.17 -13.62 26.59
CA ALA A 62 -0.22 -13.41 27.99
C ALA A 62 -1.69 -13.75 28.30
N PHE A 63 -2.36 -14.52 27.43
CA PHE A 63 -3.80 -14.77 27.53
C PHE A 63 -4.22 -15.37 28.88
N TYR A 64 -3.44 -16.34 29.39
CA TYR A 64 -3.75 -17.03 30.65
C TYR A 64 -3.65 -16.12 31.89
N GLU A 65 -2.82 -15.07 31.84
CA GLU A 65 -2.63 -14.14 32.95
C GLU A 65 -3.67 -13.01 32.93
N THR A 66 -4.08 -12.57 31.75
CA THR A 66 -5.01 -11.45 31.56
C THR A 66 -6.49 -11.84 31.67
N GLY A 67 -6.82 -13.11 31.42
CA GLY A 67 -8.16 -13.66 31.62
C GLY A 67 -9.26 -12.90 30.84
N LEU A 68 -10.44 -12.77 31.45
CA LEU A 68 -11.62 -12.19 30.79
C LEU A 68 -11.49 -10.68 30.53
N LEU A 69 -10.72 -9.96 31.36
CA LEU A 69 -10.48 -8.53 31.16
C LEU A 69 -9.63 -8.29 29.91
N GLY A 70 -8.54 -9.04 29.74
CA GLY A 70 -7.73 -8.97 28.52
C GLY A 70 -8.52 -9.34 27.26
N PHE A 71 -9.43 -10.31 27.36
CA PHE A 71 -10.32 -10.65 26.25
C PHE A 71 -11.24 -9.50 25.83
N ILE A 72 -11.82 -8.77 26.80
CA ILE A 72 -12.65 -7.60 26.50
C ILE A 72 -11.80 -6.50 25.85
N GLU A 73 -10.60 -6.23 26.37
CA GLU A 73 -9.67 -5.25 25.82
C GLU A 73 -9.30 -5.59 24.37
N ALA A 74 -8.89 -6.83 24.09
CA ALA A 74 -8.57 -7.29 22.74
C ALA A 74 -9.77 -7.21 21.79
N THR A 75 -10.98 -7.51 22.27
CA THR A 75 -12.21 -7.41 21.47
C THR A 75 -12.52 -5.96 21.12
N VAL A 76 -12.43 -5.04 22.09
CA VAL A 76 -12.64 -3.61 21.85
C VAL A 76 -11.62 -3.07 20.84
N PHE A 77 -10.37 -3.49 20.96
CA PHE A 77 -9.29 -3.12 20.06
C PHE A 77 -9.60 -3.51 18.60
N ILE A 78 -10.01 -4.77 18.38
CA ILE A 78 -10.43 -5.25 17.05
C ILE A 78 -11.64 -4.48 16.51
N VAL A 79 -12.62 -4.17 17.36
CA VAL A 79 -13.83 -3.44 16.95
C VAL A 79 -13.50 -2.02 16.47
N ILE A 80 -12.57 -1.34 17.13
CA ILE A 80 -12.13 0.02 16.73
C ILE A 80 -11.54 -0.02 15.31
N LEU A 81 -10.70 -1.00 14.99
CA LEU A 81 -10.16 -1.16 13.63
C LEU A 81 -11.24 -1.49 12.61
N LEU A 82 -12.18 -2.37 12.94
CA LEU A 82 -13.30 -2.70 12.06
C LEU A 82 -14.12 -1.45 11.71
N VAL A 83 -14.39 -0.60 12.70
CA VAL A 83 -15.08 0.68 12.47
C VAL A 83 -14.26 1.60 11.55
N GLY A 84 -12.95 1.71 11.78
CA GLY A 84 -12.04 2.48 10.92
C GLY A 84 -12.02 1.97 9.48
N LEU A 85 -11.95 0.65 9.30
CA LEU A 85 -11.97 0.01 7.99
C LEU A 85 -13.30 0.24 7.26
N ILE A 86 -14.43 0.05 7.95
CA ILE A 86 -15.76 0.31 7.39
C ILE A 86 -15.88 1.79 6.99
N TYR A 87 -15.39 2.71 7.80
CA TYR A 87 -15.39 4.14 7.50
C TYR A 87 -14.60 4.45 6.23
N LEU A 88 -13.36 3.96 6.10
CA LEU A 88 -12.54 4.14 4.89
C LEU A 88 -13.20 3.52 3.67
N TRP A 89 -13.81 2.34 3.82
CA TRP A 89 -14.49 1.67 2.73
C TRP A 89 -15.70 2.48 2.24
N ARG A 90 -16.50 3.03 3.16
CA ARG A 90 -17.62 3.92 2.85
C ARG A 90 -17.18 5.22 2.17
N LEU A 91 -15.99 5.72 2.50
CA LEU A 91 -15.40 6.90 1.87
C LEU A 91 -14.91 6.64 0.44
N GLY A 92 -14.88 5.37 -0.01
CA GLY A 92 -14.34 4.99 -1.31
C GLY A 92 -12.81 5.07 -1.38
N ALA A 93 -12.13 5.13 -0.22
CA ALA A 93 -10.68 5.16 -0.14
C ALA A 93 -10.01 3.87 -0.65
N LEU A 94 -10.79 2.78 -0.76
CA LEU A 94 -10.39 1.48 -1.29
C LEU A 94 -10.85 1.24 -2.74
N ASP A 95 -11.55 2.18 -3.37
CA ASP A 95 -12.11 2.01 -4.71
C ASP A 95 -11.07 2.31 -5.79
N TRP A 96 -10.48 1.27 -6.37
CA TRP A 96 -9.49 1.35 -7.45
C TRP A 96 -10.18 1.60 -8.79
N GLY A 97 -10.74 2.82 -8.93
CA GLY A 97 -11.42 3.28 -10.14
C GLY A 97 -12.34 4.49 -9.99
N GLY A 98 -12.43 5.08 -8.78
CA GLY A 98 -13.57 5.93 -8.42
C GLY A 98 -13.45 7.47 -8.54
N TYR A 99 -12.36 8.06 -9.06
CA TYR A 99 -12.28 9.54 -9.16
C TYR A 99 -12.94 10.14 -10.42
N GLN A 100 -13.53 9.33 -11.31
CA GLN A 100 -14.19 9.88 -12.52
C GLN A 100 -15.63 10.38 -12.28
N LYS A 101 -16.33 9.88 -11.25
CA LYS A 101 -17.77 10.19 -11.06
C LYS A 101 -18.08 11.64 -10.69
N SER A 102 -17.12 12.40 -10.12
CA SER A 102 -17.34 13.79 -9.70
C SER A 102 -17.00 14.81 -10.80
N LEU A 103 -16.09 14.47 -11.72
CA LEU A 103 -15.72 15.34 -12.85
C LEU A 103 -16.70 15.21 -14.02
N ASP A 104 -17.20 14.00 -14.28
CA ASP A 104 -18.20 13.75 -15.34
C ASP A 104 -19.53 14.47 -15.08
N LYS A 105 -19.95 14.55 -13.81
CA LYS A 105 -21.20 15.23 -13.39
C LYS A 105 -21.15 16.75 -13.54
N ARG A 106 -19.96 17.36 -13.55
CA ARG A 106 -19.77 18.80 -13.79
C ARG A 106 -19.63 19.15 -15.27
N GLN A 107 -19.17 18.23 -16.11
CA GLN A 107 -19.10 18.43 -17.56
C GLN A 107 -20.46 18.25 -18.25
N LYS A 108 -21.32 17.37 -17.75
CA LYS A 108 -22.65 17.12 -18.34
C LYS A 108 -23.67 18.26 -18.19
N HIS A 109 -23.36 19.27 -17.36
CA HIS A 109 -24.20 20.44 -17.12
C HIS A 109 -23.66 21.74 -17.76
N ARG A 110 -22.64 21.65 -18.62
CA ARG A 110 -22.22 22.70 -19.54
C ARG A 110 -22.45 22.24 -20.98
#